data_AF-A0A5K0X5C6-F1
#
_entry.id   AF-A0A5K0X5C6-F1
#
_cell.length_a   1.000
_cell.length_b   1.000
_cell.length_c   1.000
_cell.angle_alpha   90.00
_cell.angle_beta   90.00
_cell.angle_gamma   90.00
#
_symmetry.space_group_name_H-M   'P 1'
#
loop_
_entity.id
_entity.type
_entity.pdbx_description
1 polymer ?
#
loop_
_entity_poly.entity_id
_entity_poly.type
_entity_poly.pdbx_seq_one_letter_code
_entity_poly.pdbx_strand_id
1 'polypeptide(L)' 'ALLSGCSAGGLASILHCDEFHELFPRGTRVKCLSDAGYFMDA' A
#
# COMPACT_ATOMS: atom_id res chain seq x y z
N ALA A 1 -0.89 -0.29 11.52
CA ALA A 1 0.22 -0.87 10.74
C ALA A 1 0.53 0.02 9.55
N LEU A 2 1.71 -0.12 8.95
CA LEU A 2 2.13 0.63 7.76
C LEU A 2 2.61 -0.35 6.69
N LEU A 3 2.02 -0.28 5.50
CA LEU A 3 2.54 -0.92 4.29
C LEU A 3 3.25 0.13 3.44
N SER A 4 4.51 -0.08 3.11
CA SER A 4 5.30 0.87 2.34
C SER A 4 6.21 0.14 1.37
N GLY A 5 6.47 0.77 0.22
CA GLY A 5 7.43 0.27 -0.75
C GLY A 5 7.86 1.35 -1.74
N CYS A 6 8.96 1.07 -2.45
CA CYS A 6 9.54 1.96 -3.46
C CYS A 6 9.42 1.33 -4.87
N SER A 7 9.22 2.14 -5.91
CA SER A 7 9.11 1.70 -7.30
C SER A 7 8.02 0.62 -7.45
N ALA A 8 8.33 -0.57 -7.96
CA ALA A 8 7.38 -1.69 -8.05
C ALA A 8 6.77 -2.06 -6.68
N GLY A 9 7.52 -1.90 -5.59
CA GLY A 9 7.02 -2.09 -4.23
C GLY A 9 6.05 -0.98 -3.78
N GLY A 10 6.21 0.24 -4.29
CA GLY A 10 5.28 1.34 -4.07
C GLY A 10 3.95 1.06 -4.76
N LEU A 11 4.00 0.60 -6.02
CA LEU A 11 2.83 0.14 -6.76
C LEU A 11 2.12 -1.00 -6.02
N ALA A 12 2.86 -2.00 -5.55
CA ALA A 12 2.30 -3.10 -4.75
C ALA A 12 1.65 -2.58 -3.45
N SER A 13 2.22 -1.56 -2.81
CA SER A 13 1.64 -0.95 -1.60
C SER A 13 0.32 -0.23 -1.88
N ILE A 14 0.09 0.25 -3.10
CA ILE A 14 -1.22 0.77 -3.54
C ILE A 14 -2.18 -0.39 -3.76
N LEU A 15 -1.78 -1.37 -4.57
CA LEU A 15 -2.64 -2.47 -5.02
C LEU A 15 -3.12 -3.38 -3.88
N HIS A 16 -2.30 -3.57 -2.85
CA HIS A 16 -2.59 -4.51 -1.74
C HIS A 16 -2.94 -3.82 -0.41
N CYS A 17 -3.20 -2.50 -0.42
CA CYS A 17 -3.44 -1.77 0.83
C CYS A 17 -4.68 -2.29 1.59
N ASP A 18 -5.76 -2.60 0.87
CA ASP A 18 -7.01 -3.07 1.48
C ASP A 18 -6.88 -4.49 2.03
N GLU A 19 -6.28 -5.41 1.25
CA GLU A 19 -5.97 -6.77 1.71
C GLU A 19 -5.09 -6.74 2.96
N PHE A 20 -4.08 -5.87 3.00
CA PHE A 20 -3.25 -5.69 4.18
C PHE A 20 -4.05 -5.16 5.37
N HIS A 21 -5.04 -4.28 5.15
CA HIS A 21 -5.94 -3.79 6.21
C HIS A 21 -6.83 -4.90 6.78
N GLU A 22 -7.33 -5.81 5.94
CA GLU A 22 -8.18 -6.94 6.35
C GLU A 22 -7.47 -7.94 7.27
N LEU A 23 -6.14 -7.97 7.27
CA LEU A 23 -5.34 -8.79 8.19
C LEU A 23 -5.41 -8.30 9.64
N PHE A 24 -5.98 -7.12 9.91
CA PHE A 24 -6.02 -6.52 11.24
C PHE A 24 -7.45 -6.36 11.79
N PRO A 25 -7.62 -6.33 13.13
CA PRO A 25 -8.89 -5.97 13.75
C PRO A 25 -9.33 -4.55 13.36
N ARG A 26 -10.65 -4.31 13.30
CA ARG A 26 -11.29 -3.04 12.86
C ARG A 26 -10.81 -1.76 13.57
N GLY A 27 -10.22 -1.85 14.76
CA GLY A 27 -9.66 -0.70 15.48
C GLY A 27 -8.25 -0.31 15.05
N THR A 28 -7.59 -1.13 14.22
CA THR A 28 -6.22 -0.91 13.80
C THR A 28 -6.18 0.13 12.69
N ARG A 29 -5.59 1.28 12.96
CA ARG A 29 -5.32 2.25 11.89
C ARG A 29 -4.23 1.69 10.97
N VAL A 30 -4.62 1.40 9.72
CA VAL A 30 -3.71 1.03 8.64
C VAL A 30 -3.47 2.24 7.74
N LYS A 31 -2.22 2.40 7.32
CA LYS A 31 -1.78 3.40 6.34
C LYS A 31 -0.91 2.71 5.31
N CYS A 32 -0.96 3.22 4.08
CA CYS A 32 -0.14 2.72 2.99
C CYS A 32 0.57 3.91 2.33
N LEU A 33 1.85 3.73 2.00
CA LEU A 33 2.69 4.72 1.34
C LEU A 33 3.31 4.11 0.09
N SER A 34 3.08 4.76 -1.04
CA SER A 34 3.75 4.44 -2.30
C SER A 34 4.82 5.46 -2.59
N ASP A 35 6.08 5.06 -2.48
CA ASP A 35 7.22 5.84 -2.93
C ASP A 35 7.58 5.46 -4.37
N ALA A 36 7.66 6.44 -5.28
CA ALA A 36 7.95 6.23 -6.71
C ALA A 36 7.13 5.11 -7.42
N GLY A 37 5.95 4.76 -6.91
CA GLY A 37 5.14 3.63 -7.40
C GLY A 37 3.97 4.00 -8.32
N TYR A 38 3.87 5.27 -8.72
CA TYR A 38 2.84 5.75 -9.64
C TYR A 38 3.40 5.82 -11.07
N PHE A 39 2.78 5.08 -11.99
CA PHE A 39 3.15 5.01 -13.40
C PHE A 39 1.97 5.48 -14.26
N MET A 40 2.25 6.20 -15.35
CA MET A 40 1.24 6.59 -16.33
C MET A 40 1.50 5.82 -17.62
N ASP A 41 0.44 5.29 -18.23
CA ASP A 41 0.50 4.71 -19.58
C ASP A 41 0.57 5.84 -20.62
N ALA A 42 1.14 5.53 -21.78
CA ALA A 42 1.41 6.51 -22.86
C ALA A 42 0.18 6.82 -23.73
#